data_AF-A0A2T2S582-F1
#
_entry.id   AF-A0A2T2S582-F1
#
_cell.length_a   1.000
_cell.length_b   1.000
_cell.length_c   1.000
_cell.angle_alpha   90.00
_cell.angle_beta   90.00
_cell.angle_gamma   90.00
#
_symmetry.space_group_name_H-M   'P 1'
#
loop_
_entity.id
_entity.type
_entity.pdbx_description
1 polymer ?
#
loop_
_entity_poly.entity_id
_entity_poly.type
_entity_poly.pdbx_seq_one_letter_code
_entity_poly.pdbx_strand_id
1 'polypeptide(L)' 'MSEEIDFSTLDAAPNAEAIASLRDQAADRGESVGVTFPADGDTKRFVVSPRGTCVLLNDTREDTFNRSVAAEKIAAALQE' A
#
# COMPACT_ATOMS: atom_id res chain seq x y z
N MET A 1 1.85 -23.65 2.64
CA MET A 1 1.58 -22.68 1.57
C MET A 1 2.12 -21.36 2.09
N SER A 2 3.25 -20.90 1.57
CA SER A 2 3.71 -19.54 1.81
C SER A 2 2.77 -18.65 1.03
N GLU A 3 1.87 -17.95 1.73
CA GLU A 3 1.12 -16.83 1.16
C GLU A 3 2.16 -15.73 0.86
N GLU A 4 2.86 -15.88 -0.26
CA GLU A 4 3.84 -14.94 -0.75
C GLU A 4 3.03 -13.78 -1.31
N ILE A 5 2.78 -12.77 -0.47
CA ILE A 5 2.14 -11.54 -0.94
C ILE A 5 3.02 -11.00 -2.07
N ASP A 6 2.47 -10.95 -3.28
CA ASP A 6 3.18 -10.48 -4.45
C ASP A 6 3.39 -8.97 -4.28
N PHE A 7 4.63 -8.57 -3.99
CA PHE A 7 5.00 -7.18 -3.82
C PHE A 7 5.45 -6.62 -5.16
N SER A 8 4.59 -5.84 -5.82
CA SER A 8 5.00 -5.13 -7.02
C SER A 8 5.91 -3.97 -6.67
N THR A 9 7.10 -3.94 -7.27
CA THR A 9 8.04 -2.83 -7.10
C THR A 9 7.62 -1.65 -7.97
N LEU A 10 7.35 -0.52 -7.35
CA LEU A 10 7.13 0.77 -8.00
C LEU A 10 8.41 1.58 -7.99
N ASP A 11 8.62 2.35 -9.06
CA ASP A 11 9.75 3.27 -9.20
C ASP A 11 9.59 4.53 -8.31
N ALA A 12 8.38 4.79 -7.82
CA ALA A 12 8.03 5.93 -6.98
C ALA A 12 6.87 5.60 -6.02
N ALA A 13 6.63 6.47 -5.04
CA ALA A 13 5.52 6.34 -4.11
C ALA A 13 4.16 6.25 -4.85
N PRO A 14 3.26 5.32 -4.44
CA PRO A 14 1.97 5.17 -5.09
C PRO A 14 1.12 6.41 -4.87
N ASN A 15 0.65 6.96 -5.98
CA ASN A 15 -0.29 8.08 -6.01
C ASN A 15 -1.72 7.61 -5.67
N ALA A 16 -2.64 8.56 -5.50
CA ALA A 16 -4.03 8.28 -5.12
C ALA A 16 -4.72 7.27 -6.05
N GLU A 17 -4.47 7.36 -7.37
CA GLU A 17 -5.00 6.44 -8.37
C GLU A 17 -4.43 5.02 -8.22
N ALA A 18 -3.12 4.89 -7.94
CA ALA A 18 -2.51 3.59 -7.67
C ALA A 18 -3.10 2.96 -6.40
N ILE A 19 -3.28 3.73 -5.32
CA ILE A 19 -3.86 3.24 -4.07
C ILE A 19 -5.32 2.80 -4.27
N ALA A 20 -6.10 3.55 -5.05
CA ALA A 20 -7.47 3.16 -5.39
C ALA A 20 -7.49 1.87 -6.22
N SER A 21 -6.61 1.75 -7.21
CA SER A 21 -6.46 0.54 -8.03
C SER A 21 -6.00 -0.67 -7.20
N LEU A 22 -5.10 -0.48 -6.23
CA LEU A 22 -4.64 -1.53 -5.33
C LEU A 22 -5.77 -2.03 -4.41
N ARG A 23 -6.62 -1.11 -3.92
CA ARG A 23 -7.82 -1.50 -3.16
C ARG A 23 -8.80 -2.30 -4.00
N ASP A 24 -9.03 -1.88 -5.23
CA ASP A 24 -9.93 -2.57 -6.15
C ASP A 24 -9.39 -3.97 -6.47
N GLN A 25 -8.10 -4.09 -6.81
CA GLN A 25 -7.45 -5.38 -7.03
C GLN A 25 -7.50 -6.28 -5.80
N ALA A 26 -7.19 -5.75 -4.60
CA ALA A 26 -7.27 -6.53 -3.38
C ALA A 26 -8.70 -7.01 -3.12
N ALA A 27 -9.70 -6.15 -3.34
CA ALA A 27 -11.10 -6.51 -3.18
C ALA A 27 -11.56 -7.56 -4.22
N ASP A 28 -11.14 -7.43 -5.48
CA ASP A 28 -11.48 -8.33 -6.59
C ASP A 28 -10.87 -9.72 -6.39
N ARG A 29 -9.59 -9.77 -6.03
CA ARG A 29 -8.89 -11.04 -5.74
C ARG A 29 -9.31 -11.66 -4.41
N GLY A 30 -9.84 -10.86 -3.48
CA GLY A 30 -10.13 -11.31 -2.12
C GLY A 30 -8.87 -11.59 -1.29
N GLU A 31 -7.71 -11.12 -1.75
CA GLU A 31 -6.39 -11.34 -1.13
C GLU A 31 -5.69 -10.00 -0.88
N SER A 32 -4.64 -10.02 -0.07
CA SER A 32 -3.88 -8.79 0.23
C SER A 32 -2.85 -8.52 -0.86
N VAL A 33 -2.84 -7.31 -1.41
CA VAL A 33 -1.91 -6.90 -2.48
C VAL A 33 -0.83 -6.00 -1.89
N GLY A 34 0.43 -6.33 -2.13
CA GLY A 34 1.58 -5.56 -1.66
C GLY A 34 2.25 -4.77 -2.77
N VAL A 35 2.80 -3.61 -2.45
CA VAL A 35 3.73 -2.88 -3.32
C VAL A 35 4.92 -2.37 -2.52
N THR A 36 6.09 -2.33 -3.13
CA THR A 36 7.31 -1.75 -2.58
C THR A 36 7.66 -0.50 -3.37
N PHE A 37 8.11 0.56 -2.71
CA PHE A 37 8.54 1.76 -3.41
C PHE A 37 9.64 2.48 -2.65
N PRO A 38 10.54 3.19 -3.36
CA PRO A 38 11.52 4.06 -2.74
C PRO A 38 10.81 5.34 -2.22
N ALA A 39 11.05 5.69 -0.96
CA ALA A 39 10.61 6.95 -0.35
C ALA A 39 11.60 7.40 0.73
N ASP A 40 12.00 8.67 0.67
CA ASP A 40 12.93 9.30 1.61
C ASP A 40 14.27 8.56 1.81
N GLY A 41 14.76 7.89 0.77
CA GLY A 41 16.02 7.12 0.82
C GLY A 41 15.88 5.69 1.33
N ASP A 42 14.68 5.30 1.78
CA ASP A 42 14.35 3.94 2.23
C ASP A 42 13.34 3.25 1.30
N THR A 43 13.27 1.92 1.36
CA THR A 43 12.24 1.16 0.65
C THR A 43 11.06 0.91 1.56
N LYS A 44 9.95 1.62 1.31
CA LYS A 44 8.69 1.43 2.03
C LYS A 44 7.88 0.30 1.38
N ARG A 45 7.14 -0.46 2.19
CA ARG A 45 6.20 -1.49 1.71
C ARG A 45 4.79 -1.06 2.04
N PHE A 46 3.89 -1.17 1.08
CA PHE A 46 2.50 -0.79 1.23
C PHE A 46 1.61 -1.97 0.87
N VAL A 47 0.86 -2.46 1.85
CA VAL A 47 -0.02 -3.61 1.73
C VAL A 47 -1.46 -3.14 1.79
N VAL A 48 -2.28 -3.60 0.86
CA VAL A 48 -3.71 -3.32 0.83
C VAL A 48 -4.47 -4.61 1.03
N SER A 49 -5.24 -4.67 2.09
CA SER A 49 -6.14 -5.78 2.39
C SER A 49 -7.41 -5.71 1.54
N PRO A 50 -8.05 -6.86 1.25
CA PRO A 50 -9.33 -6.92 0.51
C PRO A 50 -10.47 -6.17 1.21
N ARG A 51 -10.33 -5.94 2.52
CA ARG A 51 -11.26 -5.15 3.34
C ARG A 51 -11.12 -3.64 3.12
N GLY A 52 -10.15 -3.21 2.32
CA GLY A 52 -9.82 -1.80 2.02
C GLY A 52 -8.90 -1.14 3.04
N THR A 53 -8.34 -1.91 3.99
CA THR A 53 -7.30 -1.44 4.92
C THR A 53 -5.97 -1.37 4.18
N CYS A 54 -5.26 -0.27 4.29
CA CYS A 54 -3.91 -0.11 3.75
C CYS A 54 -2.92 -0.02 4.91
N VAL A 55 -1.79 -0.70 4.81
CA VAL A 55 -0.75 -0.79 5.84
C VAL A 55 0.56 -0.38 5.18
N LEU A 56 1.17 0.68 5.68
CA LEU A 56 2.53 1.07 5.33
C LEU A 56 3.48 0.47 6.36
N LEU A 57 4.35 -0.42 5.90
CA LEU A 57 5.45 -0.96 6.68
C LEU A 57 6.72 -0.19 6.27
N ASN A 58 7.26 0.57 7.21
CA ASN A 58 8.58 1.18 7.12
C ASN A 58 9.47 0.60 8.24
N ASP A 59 10.78 0.55 8.02
CA ASP A 59 11.83 -0.13 8.81
C ASP A 59 11.58 -0.25 10.34
N THR A 60 10.97 0.77 10.96
CA THR A 60 10.55 0.78 12.39
C THR A 60 9.16 1.35 12.67
N ARG A 61 8.37 1.74 11.66
CA ARG A 61 7.03 2.36 11.83
C ARG A 61 5.99 1.66 10.97
N GLU A 62 4.89 1.27 11.61
CA GLU A 62 3.72 0.68 10.98
C GLU A 62 2.60 1.72 10.99
N ASP A 63 2.34 2.33 9.83
CA ASP A 63 1.24 3.27 9.65
C ASP A 63 0.06 2.56 8.98
N THR A 64 -1.04 2.41 9.73
CA THR A 64 -2.24 1.74 9.24
C THR A 64 -3.30 2.75 8.83
N PHE A 65 -3.63 2.77 7.54
CA PHE A 65 -4.68 3.59 6.95
C PHE A 65 -5.95 2.75 6.75
N ASN A 66 -7.03 3.14 7.42
CA ASN A 66 -8.31 2.47 7.25
C ASN A 66 -8.96 2.82 5.90
N ARG A 67 -9.91 1.99 5.44
CA ARG A 67 -10.68 2.24 4.21
C ARG A 67 -11.35 3.61 4.17
N SER A 68 -11.73 4.14 5.33
CA SER A 68 -12.33 5.48 5.48
C SER A 68 -11.39 6.62 5.08
N VAL A 69 -10.08 6.37 5.01
CA VAL A 69 -9.10 7.37 4.56
C VAL A 69 -9.12 7.43 3.03
N ALA A 70 -9.29 8.63 2.49
CA ALA A 70 -9.22 8.87 1.05
C ALA A 70 -7.83 8.51 0.50
N ALA A 71 -7.77 7.97 -0.71
CA ALA A 71 -6.52 7.55 -1.33
C ALA A 71 -5.51 8.72 -1.44
N GLU A 72 -6.00 9.94 -1.66
CA GLU A 72 -5.19 11.17 -1.70
C GLU A 72 -4.51 11.47 -0.36
N LYS A 73 -5.23 11.26 0.75
CA LYS A 73 -4.66 11.45 2.10
C LYS A 73 -3.57 10.43 2.40
N ILE A 74 -3.76 9.20 1.92
CA ILE A 74 -2.74 8.16 2.05
C ILE A 74 -1.53 8.50 1.18
N ALA A 75 -1.74 8.83 -0.10
CA ALA A 75 -0.66 9.23 -1.01
C ALA A 75 0.15 10.40 -0.44
N ALA A 76 -0.51 11.43 0.09
CA ALA A 76 0.17 12.54 0.75
C ALA A 76 1.01 12.08 1.94
N ALA A 77 0.47 11.22 2.81
CA ALA A 77 1.20 10.66 3.94
C ALA A 77 2.37 9.74 3.54
N LEU A 78 2.36 9.19 2.32
CA LEU A 78 3.48 8.39 1.80
C LEU A 78 4.62 9.25 1.23
N GLN A 79 4.30 10.48 0.81
CA GLN A 79 5.22 11.47 0.24
C GLN A 79 5.80 12.44 1.27
N GLU A 80 5.29 12.43 2.51
CA GLU A 80 5.87 13.13 3.67
C GLU A 80 7.07 12.40 4.29
#